data_AF-A0A1A9VZ38-F1
#
_entry.id   AF-A0A1A9VZ38-F1
#
_cell.length_a   1.000
_cell.length_b   1.000
_cell.length_c   1.000
_cell.angle_alpha   90.00
_cell.angle_beta   90.00
_cell.angle_gamma   90.00
#
_symmetry.space_group_name_H-M   'P 1'
#
loop_
_entity.id
_entity.type
_entity.pdbx_description
1 polymer ?
#
loop_
_entity_poly.entity_id
_entity_poly.type
_entity_poly.pdbx_seq_one_letter_code
_entity_poly.pdbx_strand_id
1 'polypeptide(L)'
;ELLYLFYFNKTTEDIWCQRILEKSSKEDERFKFVSVLSRTNDDTWNGLKGQISEDLLLPLIDKSCRNSITYIAVCGPLGFNTKTEEIVKSIGFPKENFYINY
;
A
#
# COMPACT_ATOMS: atom_id res chain seq x y z
N GLU A 1 -11.19 -13.84 -1.09
CA GLU A 1 -9.92 -13.27 -0.60
C GLU A 1 -9.92 -11.79 -0.93
N LEU A 2 -9.44 -10.92 -0.03
CA LEU A 2 -9.37 -9.47 -0.24
C LEU A 2 -7.96 -9.10 -0.69
N LEU A 3 -7.86 -8.21 -1.68
CA LEU A 3 -6.61 -7.70 -2.21
C LEU A 3 -6.57 -6.18 -2.04
N TYR A 4 -5.53 -5.68 -1.38
CA TYR A 4 -5.29 -4.25 -1.24
C TYR A 4 -4.04 -3.87 -2.04
N LEU A 5 -4.18 -2.93 -2.97
CA LEU A 5 -3.06 -2.31 -3.68
C LEU A 5 -2.79 -0.95 -3.07
N PHE A 6 -1.75 -0.86 -2.25
CA PHE A 6 -1.19 0.41 -1.79
C PHE A 6 -0.19 0.93 -2.81
N TYR A 7 -0.55 2.01 -3.50
CA TYR A 7 0.23 2.55 -4.61
C TYR A 7 0.81 3.92 -4.29
N PHE A 8 2.12 3.94 -4.04
CA PHE A 8 2.87 5.11 -3.61
C PHE A 8 3.44 5.86 -4.82
N ASN A 9 3.07 7.14 -4.96
CA ASN A 9 3.53 8.00 -6.04
C ASN A 9 3.96 9.37 -5.49
N LYS A 10 4.58 10.25 -6.31
CA LYS A 10 4.88 11.61 -5.85
C LYS A 10 3.63 12.44 -5.95
N THR A 11 3.08 12.64 -7.13
CA THR A 11 1.85 13.42 -7.38
C THR A 11 0.74 12.57 -8.01
N THR A 12 -0.42 13.16 -8.27
CA THR A 12 -1.55 12.53 -8.95
C THR A 12 -1.23 12.12 -10.38
N GLU A 13 -0.41 12.90 -11.08
CA GLU A 13 -0.03 12.66 -12.48
C GLU A 13 0.87 11.43 -12.63
N ASP A 14 1.58 11.06 -11.56
CA ASP A 14 2.47 9.89 -11.53
C ASP A 14 1.70 8.56 -11.36
N ILE A 15 0.40 8.59 -11.03
CA ILE A 15 -0.39 7.38 -10.79
C ILE A 15 -0.69 6.68 -12.12
N TRP A 16 0.16 5.73 -12.49
CA TRP A 16 -0.03 4.94 -13.70
C TRP A 16 -1.34 4.14 -13.64
N CYS A 17 -2.07 4.11 -14.76
CA CYS A 17 -3.35 3.40 -14.90
C CYS A 17 -4.43 3.77 -13.88
N GLN A 18 -4.37 4.96 -13.25
CA GLN A 18 -5.29 5.39 -12.19
C GLN A 18 -6.76 5.08 -12.50
N ARG A 19 -7.27 5.53 -13.64
CA ARG A 19 -8.67 5.34 -14.04
C ARG A 19 -9.08 3.87 -14.08
N ILE A 20 -8.19 2.99 -14.53
CA ILE A 20 -8.46 1.55 -14.63
C ILE A 20 -8.46 0.94 -13.22
N LEU A 21 -7.48 1.28 -12.39
CA LEU A 21 -7.39 0.77 -11.01
C LEU A 21 -8.57 1.22 -10.15
N GLU A 22 -8.97 2.48 -10.25
CA GLU A 22 -10.16 3.02 -9.58
C GLU A 22 -11.44 2.35 -10.06
N LYS A 23 -11.58 2.14 -11.38
CA LYS A 23 -12.73 1.42 -11.94
C LYS A 23 -12.78 -0.01 -11.42
N SER A 24 -11.68 -0.75 -11.48
CA SER A 24 -11.60 -2.12 -10.97
C SER A 24 -11.96 -2.20 -9.48
N SER A 25 -11.52 -1.23 -8.67
CA SER A 25 -11.83 -1.20 -7.24
C SER A 25 -13.29 -0.87 -6.94
N LYS A 26 -13.99 -0.16 -7.84
CA LYS A 26 -15.43 0.09 -7.75
C LYS A 26 -16.25 -1.12 -8.20
N GLU A 27 -15.76 -1.88 -9.17
CA GLU A 27 -16.48 -3.02 -9.75
C GLU A 27 -16.32 -4.32 -8.96
N ASP A 28 -15.19 -4.51 -8.26
CA ASP A 28 -14.95 -5.70 -7.43
C ASP A 28 -14.69 -5.31 -5.97
N GLU A 29 -15.64 -5.65 -5.08
CA GLU A 29 -15.54 -5.35 -3.65
C GLU A 29 -14.31 -5.97 -2.97
N ARG A 30 -13.74 -7.02 -3.57
CA ARG A 30 -12.58 -7.73 -3.07
C ARG A 30 -11.27 -7.01 -3.39
N PHE A 31 -11.28 -6.08 -4.34
CA PHE A 31 -10.11 -5.29 -4.72
C PHE A 31 -10.22 -3.87 -4.19
N LYS A 32 -9.28 -3.48 -3.33
CA LYS A 32 -9.16 -2.13 -2.78
C LYS A 32 -7.93 -1.45 -3.34
N PHE A 33 -8.15 -0.36 -4.07
CA PHE A 33 -7.09 0.51 -4.53
C PHE A 33 -6.90 1.68 -3.56
N VAL A 34 -5.68 1.83 -3.02
CA VAL A 34 -5.32 2.89 -2.09
C VAL A 34 -4.11 3.63 -2.64
N SER A 35 -4.29 4.89 -3.04
CA SER A 35 -3.20 5.73 -3.51
C SER A 35 -2.63 6.57 -2.36
N VAL A 36 -1.30 6.65 -2.29
CA VAL A 36 -0.56 7.43 -1.29
C VAL A 36 0.40 8.38 -2.01
N LEU A 37 0.27 9.68 -1.76
CA LEU A 37 1.10 10.69 -2.42
C LEU A 37 2.14 11.28 -1.48
N SER A 38 3.41 11.20 -1.89
CA SER A 38 4.52 11.78 -1.11
C SER A 38 4.70 13.28 -1.31
N ARG A 39 4.15 13.84 -2.40
CA ARG A 39 4.15 15.27 -2.70
C ARG A 39 2.76 15.68 -3.20
N THR A 40 2.01 16.41 -2.39
CA THR A 40 0.76 16.99 -2.88
C THR A 40 1.05 18.40 -3.37
N ASN A 41 1.14 18.57 -4.69
CA ASN A 41 1.15 19.91 -5.32
C ASN A 41 -0.27 20.48 -5.46
N ASP A 42 -1.28 19.68 -5.11
CA ASP A 42 -2.69 19.93 -5.34
C ASP A 42 -3.45 19.89 -4.01
N ASP A 43 -4.12 21.00 -3.69
CA ASP A 43 -4.97 21.15 -2.50
C ASP A 43 -6.24 20.30 -2.58
N THR A 44 -6.57 19.75 -3.75
CA THR A 44 -7.75 18.90 -3.95
C THR A 44 -7.51 17.43 -3.55
N TRP A 45 -6.27 17.03 -3.24
CA TRP A 45 -5.98 15.67 -2.80
C TRP A 45 -6.48 15.41 -1.37
N ASN A 46 -7.59 14.70 -1.28
CA ASN A 46 -8.20 14.24 -0.03
C ASN A 46 -7.78 12.82 0.39
N GLY A 47 -6.88 12.19 -0.37
CA GLY A 47 -6.38 10.84 -0.08
C GLY A 47 -5.20 10.82 0.91
N LEU A 48 -4.59 9.65 1.08
CA LEU A 48 -3.45 9.48 1.97
C LEU A 48 -2.21 10.23 1.45
N LYS A 49 -1.46 10.81 2.39
CA LYS A 49 -0.23 11.57 2.11
C LYS A 49 0.94 10.96 2.88
N GLY A 50 2.12 10.98 2.27
CA GLY A 50 3.37 10.55 2.89
C GLY A 50 4.07 9.40 2.19
N GLN A 51 4.84 8.65 2.96
CA GLN A 51 5.57 7.45 2.53
C GLN A 51 5.06 6.24 3.31
N ILE A 52 5.53 5.05 2.94
CA ILE A 52 5.29 3.86 3.76
C ILE A 52 5.80 4.06 5.19
N SER A 53 4.97 3.66 6.16
CA SER A 53 5.21 3.80 7.60
C SER A 53 4.54 2.65 8.37
N GLU A 54 4.96 2.45 9.61
CA GLU A 54 4.31 1.50 10.53
C GLU A 54 2.82 1.84 10.74
N ASP A 55 2.49 3.12 10.95
CA ASP A 55 1.10 3.58 11.14
C ASP A 55 0.17 3.19 9.99
N LEU A 56 0.71 3.08 8.78
CA LEU A 56 -0.06 2.67 7.60
C LEU A 56 -0.26 1.15 7.55
N LEU A 57 0.73 0.36 7.99
CA LEU A 57 0.70 -1.10 7.89
C LEU A 57 0.06 -1.78 9.10
N LEU A 58 0.25 -1.26 10.31
CA LEU A 58 -0.22 -1.87 11.57
C LEU A 58 -1.73 -2.17 11.54
N PRO A 59 -2.62 -1.24 11.13
CA PRO A 59 -4.05 -1.52 11.09
C PRO A 59 -4.43 -2.62 10.09
N LEU A 60 -3.61 -2.85 9.06
CA LEU A 60 -3.88 -3.85 8.01
C LEU A 60 -3.58 -5.27 8.47
N ILE A 61 -2.63 -5.45 9.39
CA ILE A 61 -2.18 -6.76 9.86
C ILE A 61 -2.76 -7.16 11.22
N ASP A 62 -3.64 -6.32 11.77
CA ASP A 62 -4.32 -6.60 13.03
C ASP A 62 -5.27 -7.80 12.87
N LYS A 63 -4.87 -8.93 13.47
CA LYS A 63 -5.61 -10.20 13.44
C LYS A 63 -6.99 -10.13 14.09
N SER A 64 -7.27 -9.10 14.91
CA SER A 64 -8.60 -8.87 15.47
C SER A 64 -9.59 -8.34 14.40
N CYS A 65 -9.08 -7.76 13.32
CA CYS A 65 -9.87 -7.30 12.19
C CYS A 65 -10.25 -8.47 11.27
N ARG A 66 -11.53 -8.54 10.88
CA ARG A 66 -12.05 -9.55 9.92
C ARG A 66 -11.30 -9.56 8.59
N ASN A 67 -10.71 -8.43 8.21
CA ASN A 67 -10.04 -8.22 6.94
C ASN A 67 -8.51 -8.11 7.08
N SER A 68 -7.93 -8.68 8.15
CA SER A 68 -6.48 -8.72 8.35
C SER A 68 -5.77 -9.30 7.12
N ILE A 69 -4.73 -8.63 6.67
CA ILE A 69 -3.87 -9.09 5.59
C ILE A 69 -3.00 -10.25 6.10
N THR A 70 -2.94 -11.31 5.30
CA THR A 70 -2.18 -12.52 5.60
C THR A 70 -0.92 -12.67 4.75
N TYR A 71 -0.77 -11.85 3.71
CA TYR A 71 0.37 -11.88 2.79
C TYR A 71 0.70 -10.48 2.27
N ILE A 72 1.98 -10.13 2.20
CA ILE A 72 2.45 -8.84 1.70
C ILE A 72 3.45 -9.07 0.56
N ALA A 73 3.16 -8.48 -0.61
CA ALA A 73 4.08 -8.42 -1.73
C ALA A 73 4.48 -6.97 -2.00
N VAL A 74 5.77 -6.73 -2.24
CA VAL A 74 6.32 -5.39 -2.42
C VAL A 74 7.19 -5.35 -3.67
N CYS A 75 7.05 -4.28 -4.43
CA CYS A 75 7.97 -3.90 -5.48
C CYS A 75 8.15 -2.39 -5.49
N GLY A 76 9.30 -1.91 -5.93
CA GLY A 76 9.59 -0.48 -5.98
C GLY A 76 11.08 -0.18 -6.01
N PRO A 77 11.44 1.11 -5.91
CA PRO A 77 12.84 1.52 -5.81
C PRO A 77 13.52 0.88 -4.60
N LEU A 78 14.85 0.65 -4.69
CA LEU A 78 15.62 0.01 -3.62
C LEU A 78 15.36 0.62 -2.23
N GLY A 79 15.39 1.95 -2.11
CA GLY A 79 15.15 2.62 -0.83
C GLY A 79 13.74 2.42 -0.28
N PHE A 80 12.74 2.25 -1.15
CA PHE A 80 11.37 1.91 -0.74
C PHE A 80 11.29 0.46 -0.25
N ASN A 81 11.87 -0.48 -1.00
CA ASN A 81 11.91 -1.90 -0.64
C ASN A 81 12.62 -2.12 0.71
N THR A 82 13.82 -1.55 0.90
CA THR A 82 14.58 -1.66 2.15
C THR A 82 13.81 -1.09 3.33
N LYS A 83 13.22 0.11 3.19
CA LYS A 83 12.39 0.71 4.24
C LYS A 83 11.17 -0.14 4.57
N THR A 84 10.52 -0.71 3.55
CA THR A 84 9.37 -1.61 3.74
C THR A 84 9.79 -2.87 4.49
N GLU A 85 10.92 -3.47 4.13
CA GLU A 85 11.47 -4.64 4.82
C GLU A 85 11.73 -4.37 6.30
N GLU A 86 12.32 -3.21 6.62
CA GLU A 86 12.59 -2.79 8.00
C GLU A 86 11.30 -2.64 8.81
N ILE A 87 10.29 -1.97 8.25
CA ILE A 87 8.97 -1.78 8.87
C ILE A 87 8.28 -3.13 9.11
N VAL A 88 8.23 -4.00 8.09
CA VAL A 88 7.58 -5.32 8.17
C VAL A 88 8.26 -6.22 9.22
N LYS A 89 9.59 -6.12 9.36
CA LYS A 89 10.34 -6.79 10.43
C LYS A 89 10.01 -6.20 11.80
N SER A 90 9.98 -4.87 11.93
CA SER A 90 9.68 -4.14 13.17
C SER A 90 8.31 -4.53 13.74
N ILE A 91 7.28 -4.64 12.89
CA ILE A 91 5.92 -5.02 13.29
C ILE A 91 5.73 -6.54 13.48
N GLY A 92 6.79 -7.34 13.32
CA GLY A 92 6.76 -8.78 13.58
C GLY A 92 5.93 -9.60 12.59
N PHE A 93 5.77 -9.14 11.34
CA PHE A 93 5.01 -9.87 10.34
C PHE A 93 5.78 -11.13 9.87
N PRO A 94 5.11 -12.28 9.67
CA PRO A 94 5.79 -13.53 9.32
C PRO A 94 6.55 -13.44 7.99
N LYS A 95 7.83 -13.80 7.99
CA LYS A 95 8.71 -13.69 6.82
C LYS A 95 8.25 -14.61 5.67
N GLU A 96 7.70 -15.77 6.00
CA GLU A 96 7.14 -16.73 5.04
C GLU A 96 5.95 -16.15 4.24
N ASN A 97 5.30 -15.13 4.78
CA ASN A 97 4.15 -14.46 4.17
C ASN A 97 4.53 -13.10 3.56
N PHE A 98 5.82 -12.82 3.42
CA PHE A 98 6.33 -11.55 2.92
C PHE A 98 7.29 -11.75 1.76
N TYR A 99 7.04 -11.04 0.66
CA TYR A 99 7.86 -11.10 -0.55
C TYR A 99 8.22 -9.70 -1.04
N ILE A 100 9.50 -9.53 -1.40
CA ILE A 100 10.02 -8.33 -2.04
C ILE A 100 10.59 -8.71 -3.40
N ASN A 101 10.17 -7.99 -4.43
CA ASN A 101 10.78 -8.03 -5.75
C ASN A 101 11.79 -6.88 -5.86
N TYR A 102 13.07 -7.24 -6.03
CA TYR A 102 14.21 -6.33 -6.15
C TYR A 102 14.55 -6.02 -7.61
#